data_AF-A0A4R7Z9G7-F1
#
_entry.id   AF-A0A4R7Z9G7-F1
#
_cell.length_a   1.000
_cell.length_b   1.000
_cell.length_c   1.000
_cell.angle_alpha   90.00
_cell.angle_beta   90.00
_cell.angle_gamma   90.00
#
_symmetry.space_group_name_H-M   'P 1'
#
loop_
_entity.id
_entity.type
_entity.pdbx_description
1 polymer ?
#
loop_
_entity_poly.entity_id
_entity_poly.type
_entity_poly.pdbx_seq_one_letter_code
_entity_poly.pdbx_strand_id
1 'polypeptide(L)'
;MKRNVEKPTSRLGDKVKILVARGTQLLNNSKTRLSNVCTQIIRTAKHLLSTSVTKVMQVLCKTTNFIHVEFDRMNGRTLGRHILIYVKGVEVTLPRTVAVITVCSLLVYTSGTQIQKAPTVMRKNVVAENFRGIESQQSPTSFAIQAEVTQGAKAIEIQKAEEAKRLKEAEELRRQQEEAARLAYEAQLAAEESKYNVSGTCSLSADNISFMDYRMIRVGSLQYNYLTSYMNVSSDGLLRTDDGFIAVALGSYYGPIGSKYRFTTSTGQTFKVMKIDEKSDNHTTGGCIDSTNSMIEFIIDTPNINGAVKMSGTFTSLAEFSGTIVQTEYYNE
;
A
#
# COMPACT_ATOMS: atom_id res chain seq x y z
N MET A 1 -19.54 77.06 29.43
CA MET A 1 -20.66 76.14 29.07
C MET A 1 -20.13 74.72 28.95
N LYS A 2 -20.61 73.81 29.80
CA LYS A 2 -20.21 72.39 29.85
C LYS A 2 -20.67 71.68 28.58
N ARG A 3 -19.78 70.93 27.90
CA ARG A 3 -20.16 69.93 26.89
C ARG A 3 -19.63 68.57 27.30
N ASN A 4 -20.55 67.61 27.35
CA ASN A 4 -20.40 66.25 27.83
C ASN A 4 -19.43 65.44 26.97
N VAL A 5 -18.54 64.70 27.63
CA VAL A 5 -17.73 63.64 27.02
C VAL A 5 -18.54 62.35 27.12
N GLU A 6 -19.12 61.90 26.00
CA GLU A 6 -19.68 60.55 25.90
C GLU A 6 -18.54 59.53 25.81
N LYS A 7 -18.56 58.54 26.71
CA LYS A 7 -17.66 57.38 26.65
C LYS A 7 -18.12 56.44 25.53
N PRO A 8 -17.22 55.94 24.66
CA PRO A 8 -17.59 54.95 23.65
C PRO A 8 -17.87 53.60 24.31
N THR A 9 -19.13 53.18 24.29
CA THR A 9 -19.57 51.83 24.68
C THR A 9 -19.09 50.82 23.65
N SER A 10 -18.21 49.90 24.05
CA SER A 10 -17.61 48.88 23.18
C SER A 10 -18.59 47.74 22.86
N ARG A 11 -19.45 47.95 21.85
CA ARG A 11 -20.28 46.91 21.20
C ARG A 11 -19.51 45.67 20.72
N LEU A 12 -18.17 45.72 20.71
CA LEU A 12 -17.29 44.61 20.38
C LEU A 12 -17.13 43.61 21.54
N GLY A 13 -17.14 44.09 22.79
CA GLY A 13 -16.94 43.24 23.98
C GLY A 13 -18.08 42.26 24.19
N ASP A 14 -19.32 42.70 23.95
CA ASP A 14 -20.50 41.86 24.14
C ASP A 14 -20.64 40.78 23.05
N LYS A 15 -20.25 41.10 21.80
CA LYS A 15 -20.22 40.11 20.71
C LYS A 15 -19.19 39.00 20.96
N VAL A 16 -18.02 39.35 21.50
CA VAL A 16 -16.97 38.37 21.84
C VAL A 16 -17.42 37.47 22.99
N LYS A 17 -18.08 38.01 24.02
CA LYS A 17 -18.63 37.21 25.12
C LYS A 17 -19.70 36.22 24.67
N ILE A 18 -20.58 36.62 23.74
CA ILE A 18 -21.61 35.73 23.16
C ILE A 18 -20.96 34.60 22.34
N LEU A 19 -19.91 34.90 21.58
CA LEU A 19 -19.18 33.91 20.78
C LEU A 19 -18.43 32.89 21.66
N VAL A 20 -17.77 33.35 22.73
CA VAL A 20 -17.08 32.48 23.69
C VAL A 20 -18.08 31.59 24.45
N ALA A 21 -19.22 32.14 24.86
CA ALA A 21 -20.27 31.38 25.53
C ALA A 21 -20.87 30.29 24.62
N ARG A 22 -21.14 30.62 23.34
CA ARG A 22 -21.60 29.63 22.34
C ARG A 22 -20.56 28.54 22.07
N GLY A 23 -19.28 28.91 21.98
CA GLY A 23 -18.18 27.94 21.83
C GLY A 23 -18.07 26.98 23.02
N THR A 24 -18.23 27.49 24.24
CA THR A 24 -18.15 26.68 25.47
C THR A 24 -19.36 25.76 25.62
N GLN A 25 -20.56 26.21 25.21
CA GLN A 25 -21.77 25.39 25.19
C GLN A 25 -21.68 24.25 24.14
N LEU A 26 -21.11 24.52 22.96
CA LEU A 26 -20.86 23.50 21.94
C LEU A 26 -19.82 22.46 22.41
N LEU A 27 -18.77 22.90 23.12
CA LEU A 27 -17.77 22.01 23.73
C LEU A 27 -18.33 21.15 24.87
N ASN A 28 -19.27 21.68 25.66
CA ASN A 28 -19.91 20.90 26.73
C ASN A 28 -20.93 19.90 26.18
N ASN A 29 -21.67 20.26 25.13
CA ASN A 29 -22.58 19.37 24.42
C ASN A 29 -21.83 18.27 23.64
N SER A 30 -20.64 18.56 23.12
CA SER A 30 -19.79 17.55 22.48
C SER A 30 -19.18 16.59 23.50
N LYS A 31 -18.77 17.06 24.69
CA LYS A 31 -18.28 16.18 25.78
C LYS A 31 -19.32 15.18 26.28
N THR A 32 -20.60 15.58 26.42
CA THR A 32 -21.69 14.68 26.83
C THR A 32 -22.10 13.71 25.71
N ARG A 33 -22.00 14.11 24.44
CA ARG A 33 -22.15 13.16 23.31
C ARG A 33 -20.96 12.21 23.19
N LEU A 34 -19.74 12.68 23.44
CA LEU A 34 -18.49 11.90 23.40
C LEU A 34 -18.48 10.76 24.43
N SER A 35 -18.99 10.95 25.65
CA SER A 35 -19.03 9.87 26.65
C SER A 35 -19.97 8.73 26.23
N ASN A 36 -21.10 9.07 25.60
CA ASN A 36 -22.10 8.09 25.19
C ASN A 36 -21.67 7.35 23.91
N VAL A 37 -21.07 8.06 22.95
CA VAL A 37 -20.56 7.49 21.70
C VAL A 37 -19.31 6.62 21.93
N CYS A 38 -18.36 7.02 22.78
CA CYS A 38 -17.23 6.16 23.15
C CYS A 38 -17.69 4.85 23.81
N THR A 39 -18.71 4.91 24.68
CA THR A 39 -19.24 3.72 25.35
C THR A 39 -19.94 2.76 24.38
N GLN A 40 -20.60 3.30 23.34
CA GLN A 40 -21.23 2.50 22.28
C GLN A 40 -20.21 1.90 21.31
N ILE A 41 -19.20 2.67 20.88
CA ILE A 41 -18.12 2.19 20.01
C ILE A 41 -17.31 1.10 20.69
N ILE A 42 -17.01 1.23 21.99
CA ILE A 42 -16.31 0.18 22.76
C ILE A 42 -17.14 -1.10 22.85
N ARG A 43 -18.47 -1.01 22.98
CA ARG A 43 -19.36 -2.19 22.96
C ARG A 43 -19.38 -2.88 21.59
N THR A 44 -19.42 -2.11 20.50
CA THR A 44 -19.48 -2.67 19.14
C THR A 44 -18.12 -3.23 18.69
N ALA A 45 -17.00 -2.60 19.08
CA ALA A 45 -15.65 -3.08 18.78
C ALA A 45 -15.30 -4.38 19.51
N LYS A 46 -15.89 -4.63 20.69
CA LYS A 46 -15.71 -5.85 21.48
C LYS A 46 -16.15 -7.14 20.76
N HIS A 47 -17.04 -7.03 19.78
CA HIS A 47 -17.51 -8.15 18.95
C HIS A 47 -16.73 -8.34 17.65
N LEU A 48 -15.88 -7.40 17.25
CA LEU A 48 -15.21 -7.38 15.94
C LEU A 48 -13.68 -7.45 16.01
N LEU A 49 -13.08 -7.23 17.19
CA LEU A 49 -11.64 -7.14 17.37
C LEU A 49 -11.18 -8.00 18.55
N SER A 50 -9.97 -8.54 18.47
CA SER A 50 -9.37 -9.31 19.56
C SER A 50 -9.25 -8.45 20.83
N THR A 51 -9.29 -9.10 21.99
CA THR A 51 -9.21 -8.48 23.32
C THR A 51 -7.98 -7.58 23.49
N SER A 52 -6.89 -7.84 22.75
CA SER A 52 -5.67 -7.03 22.75
C SER A 52 -5.85 -5.67 22.07
N VAL A 53 -6.54 -5.61 20.91
CA VAL A 53 -6.78 -4.35 20.16
C VAL A 53 -7.71 -3.41 20.94
N THR A 54 -8.69 -3.99 21.65
CA THR A 54 -9.65 -3.22 22.47
C THR A 54 -8.96 -2.52 23.65
N LYS A 55 -7.96 -3.16 24.27
CA LYS A 55 -7.16 -2.57 25.35
C LYS A 55 -6.27 -1.44 24.86
N VAL A 56 -5.63 -1.59 23.71
CA VAL A 56 -4.78 -0.55 23.10
C VAL A 56 -5.60 0.71 22.78
N MET A 57 -6.79 0.54 22.20
CA MET A 57 -7.68 1.66 21.89
C MET A 57 -8.22 2.36 23.15
N GLN A 58 -8.49 1.62 24.23
CA GLN A 58 -8.87 2.20 25.53
C GLN A 58 -7.74 3.03 26.15
N VAL A 59 -6.48 2.58 26.02
CA VAL A 59 -5.32 3.32 26.53
C VAL A 59 -5.12 4.61 25.73
N LEU A 60 -5.19 4.54 24.40
CA LEU A 60 -5.09 5.69 23.50
C LEU A 60 -6.13 6.78 23.78
N CYS A 61 -7.39 6.40 23.97
CA CYS A 61 -8.47 7.35 24.31
C CYS A 61 -8.27 8.01 25.68
N LYS A 62 -7.56 7.36 26.62
CA LYS A 62 -7.28 7.93 27.94
C LYS A 62 -6.04 8.82 27.97
N THR A 63 -5.02 8.49 27.17
CA THR A 63 -3.73 9.20 27.20
C THR A 63 -3.66 10.37 26.22
N THR A 64 -4.53 10.41 25.20
CA THR A 64 -4.51 11.47 24.19
C THR A 64 -5.91 12.09 24.04
N ASN A 65 -6.06 13.35 24.47
CA ASN A 65 -7.22 14.19 24.11
C ASN A 65 -7.29 14.51 22.60
N PHE A 66 -6.58 13.77 21.75
CA PHE A 66 -6.04 14.28 20.48
C PHE A 66 -6.38 13.45 19.25
N ILE A 67 -7.08 12.32 19.38
CA ILE A 67 -7.39 11.47 18.21
C ILE A 67 -8.84 11.00 18.31
N HIS A 68 -9.69 11.56 17.44
CA HIS A 68 -11.04 11.04 17.19
C HIS A 68 -11.01 10.25 15.88
N VAL A 69 -11.44 8.99 15.94
CA VAL A 69 -11.54 8.09 14.77
C VAL A 69 -13.00 7.74 14.58
N GLU A 70 -13.57 8.15 13.46
CA GLU A 70 -14.96 7.87 13.09
C GLU A 70 -14.98 6.90 11.90
N PHE A 71 -15.85 5.89 11.99
CA PHE A 71 -16.06 4.92 10.92
C PHE A 71 -17.40 5.22 10.28
N ASP A 72 -17.38 5.91 9.13
CA ASP A 72 -18.61 6.32 8.49
C ASP A 72 -19.36 5.12 7.88
N ARG A 73 -20.70 5.12 8.02
CA ARG A 73 -21.60 4.11 7.43
C ARG A 73 -22.55 4.80 6.47
N MET A 74 -22.24 4.75 5.18
CA MET A 74 -23.22 5.11 4.15
C MET A 74 -24.05 3.90 3.72
N ASN A 75 -25.39 4.03 3.78
CA ASN A 75 -26.37 3.10 3.21
C ASN A 75 -26.31 1.63 3.67
N GLY A 76 -26.16 1.39 4.97
CA GLY A 76 -26.37 0.05 5.56
C GLY A 76 -25.38 -1.04 5.10
N ARG A 77 -24.36 -0.70 4.31
CA ARG A 77 -23.25 -1.58 3.92
C ARG A 77 -21.94 -0.93 4.32
N THR A 78 -21.10 -1.67 5.05
CA THR A 78 -19.76 -1.22 5.45
C THR A 78 -18.81 -1.19 4.24
N LEU A 79 -18.90 -0.14 3.42
CA LEU A 79 -17.89 0.17 2.41
C LEU A 79 -16.73 0.93 3.07
N GLY A 80 -15.91 0.18 3.79
CA GLY A 80 -14.73 0.74 4.44
C GLY A 80 -13.53 0.73 3.50
N ARG A 81 -13.18 1.91 2.96
CA ARG A 81 -11.87 2.14 2.32
C ARG A 81 -11.10 3.29 2.94
N HIS A 82 -11.77 4.18 3.67
CA HIS A 82 -11.13 5.35 4.29
C HIS A 82 -11.41 5.42 5.78
N ILE A 83 -10.45 5.95 6.53
CA ILE A 83 -10.56 6.29 7.95
C ILE A 83 -10.39 7.80 8.03
N LEU A 84 -11.34 8.46 8.70
CA LEU A 84 -11.22 9.88 9.05
C LEU A 84 -10.44 9.99 10.36
N ILE A 85 -9.39 10.82 10.36
CA ILE A 85 -8.61 11.13 11.55
C ILE A 85 -8.64 12.64 11.75
N TYR A 86 -9.04 13.08 12.94
CA TYR A 86 -8.98 14.49 13.34
C TYR A 86 -7.72 14.74 14.17
N VAL A 87 -6.84 15.61 13.67
CA VAL A 87 -5.63 16.04 14.38
C VAL A 87 -5.64 17.57 14.48
N LYS A 88 -5.75 18.11 15.71
CA LYS A 88 -5.77 19.56 15.99
C LYS A 88 -6.79 20.37 15.17
N GLY A 89 -7.97 19.80 14.92
CA GLY A 89 -9.03 20.47 14.14
C GLY A 89 -8.84 20.43 12.62
N VAL A 90 -7.82 19.71 12.14
CA VAL A 90 -7.63 19.39 10.73
C VAL A 90 -8.17 17.99 10.47
N GLU A 91 -9.05 17.89 9.48
CA GLU A 91 -9.63 16.63 9.00
C GLU A 91 -8.70 16.01 7.96
N VAL A 92 -8.32 14.74 8.16
CA VAL A 92 -7.48 14.00 7.22
C VAL A 92 -8.15 12.67 6.88
N THR A 93 -8.42 12.48 5.59
CA THR A 93 -9.02 11.24 5.05
C THR A 93 -7.93 10.37 4.48
N LEU A 94 -7.71 9.20 5.08
CA LEU A 94 -6.64 8.28 4.66
C LEU A 94 -7.21 6.92 4.24
N PRO A 95 -6.64 6.26 3.22
CA PRO A 95 -6.91 4.85 2.95
C PRO A 95 -6.61 4.01 4.20
N ARG A 96 -7.40 2.95 4.45
CA ARG A 96 -7.30 2.12 5.67
C ARG A 96 -5.88 1.67 6.03
N THR A 97 -5.11 1.20 5.05
CA THR A 97 -3.72 0.77 5.25
C THR A 97 -2.83 1.91 5.70
N VAL A 98 -2.96 3.08 5.06
CA VAL A 98 -2.21 4.30 5.40
C VAL A 98 -2.58 4.82 6.78
N ALA A 99 -3.87 4.78 7.14
CA ALA A 99 -4.34 5.20 8.45
C ALA A 99 -3.78 4.30 9.57
N VAL A 100 -3.77 2.98 9.39
CA VAL A 100 -3.21 2.03 10.37
C VAL A 100 -1.72 2.27 10.54
N ILE A 101 -0.96 2.43 9.45
CA ILE A 101 0.48 2.72 9.51
C ILE A 101 0.71 4.06 10.22
N THR A 102 -0.03 5.10 9.87
CA THR A 102 0.11 6.45 10.44
C THR A 102 -0.14 6.44 11.95
N VAL A 103 -1.19 5.74 12.40
CA VAL A 103 -1.51 5.59 13.84
C VAL A 103 -0.44 4.77 14.55
N CYS A 104 0.05 3.67 13.96
CA CYS A 104 1.13 2.87 14.53
C CYS A 104 2.45 3.66 14.63
N SER A 105 2.80 4.46 13.63
CA SER A 105 3.99 5.32 13.65
C SER A 105 3.87 6.42 14.71
N LEU A 106 2.71 7.05 14.85
CA LEU A 106 2.43 8.02 15.92
C LEU A 106 2.51 7.37 17.31
N LEU A 107 2.05 6.13 17.46
CA LEU A 107 2.16 5.35 18.69
C LEU A 107 3.62 5.08 19.06
N VAL A 108 4.44 4.62 18.11
CA VAL A 108 5.88 4.37 18.33
C VAL A 108 6.60 5.67 18.66
N TYR A 109 6.28 6.77 17.97
CA TYR A 109 6.89 8.07 18.22
C TYR A 109 6.55 8.60 19.62
N THR A 110 5.27 8.55 20.02
CA THR A 110 4.84 9.04 21.34
C THR A 110 5.33 8.17 22.49
N SER A 111 5.40 6.84 22.32
CA SER A 111 5.99 5.94 23.32
C SER A 111 7.51 6.05 23.41
N GLY A 112 8.21 6.31 22.29
CA GLY A 112 9.65 6.60 22.29
C GLY A 112 10.01 7.90 23.02
N THR A 113 9.18 8.95 22.90
CA THR A 113 9.42 10.22 23.62
C THR A 113 9.22 10.14 25.13
N GLN A 114 8.49 9.15 25.65
CA GLN A 114 8.36 8.91 27.10
C GLN A 114 9.60 8.25 27.71
N ILE A 115 10.45 7.59 26.91
CA ILE A 115 11.66 6.91 27.38
C ILE A 115 12.84 7.88 27.57
N GLN A 116 12.78 9.10 27.01
CA GLN A 116 13.85 10.10 27.11
C GLN A 116 13.68 11.16 28.22
N LYS A 117 12.72 11.00 29.14
CA LYS A 117 12.62 11.85 30.34
C LYS A 117 12.90 11.05 31.61
N ALA A 118 14.14 10.55 31.74
CA ALA A 118 14.72 10.31 33.05
C ALA A 118 15.11 11.67 33.68
N PRO A 119 14.74 11.95 34.94
CA PRO A 119 15.05 13.23 35.55
C PRO A 119 16.54 13.35 35.84
N THR A 120 17.12 14.42 35.30
CA THR A 120 18.42 14.97 35.65
C THR A 120 18.51 15.22 37.16
N VAL A 121 19.59 14.69 37.74
CA VAL A 121 20.00 14.85 39.14
C VAL A 121 20.00 16.33 39.55
N MET A 122 19.13 16.69 40.50
CA MET A 122 19.23 17.95 41.25
C MET A 122 20.32 17.81 42.30
N ARG A 123 21.39 18.60 42.14
CA ARG A 123 22.49 18.76 43.08
C ARG A 123 22.28 20.07 43.86
N LYS A 124 22.48 19.99 45.19
CA LYS A 124 22.63 21.04 46.22
C LYS A 124 21.40 21.31 47.11
N ASN A 125 21.45 20.79 48.34
CA ASN A 125 21.82 21.56 49.53
C ASN A 125 22.00 20.60 50.71
N VAL A 126 23.25 20.37 51.12
CA VAL A 126 23.56 19.72 52.41
C VAL A 126 24.14 20.79 53.31
N VAL A 127 23.38 21.09 54.35
CA VAL A 127 23.77 21.85 55.53
C VAL A 127 24.81 21.02 56.29
N ALA A 128 25.86 21.68 56.75
CA ALA A 128 26.89 21.10 57.59
C ALA A 128 26.31 20.72 58.95
N GLU A 129 26.36 19.44 59.29
CA GLU A 129 26.37 18.99 60.68
C GLU A 129 27.50 18.00 60.92
N ASN A 130 28.01 18.10 62.13
CA ASN A 130 29.23 17.50 62.63
C ASN A 130 29.01 16.04 63.08
N PHE A 131 30.10 15.29 62.98
CA PHE A 131 30.59 14.27 63.92
C PHE A 131 30.36 12.75 63.70
N ARG A 132 31.53 12.08 63.73
CA ARG A 132 31.91 10.76 64.24
C ARG A 132 31.63 9.51 63.40
N GLY A 133 32.71 9.06 62.78
CA GLY A 133 33.37 7.80 63.16
C GLY A 133 32.70 6.53 62.66
N ILE A 134 33.02 6.12 61.44
CA ILE A 134 32.88 4.73 60.98
C ILE A 134 34.11 4.36 60.15
N GLU A 135 34.57 3.15 60.39
CA GLU A 135 35.79 2.49 59.96
C GLU A 135 36.09 2.56 58.45
N SER A 136 37.38 2.60 58.14
CA SER A 136 37.91 2.51 56.80
C SER A 136 37.63 1.15 56.17
N GLN A 137 36.61 1.07 55.32
CA GLN A 137 36.62 0.14 54.20
C GLN A 137 37.32 0.81 53.02
N GLN A 138 38.46 0.23 52.62
CA GLN A 138 39.22 0.65 51.45
C GLN A 138 38.30 0.66 50.21
N SER A 139 38.13 1.84 49.62
CA SER A 139 37.41 2.00 48.36
C SER A 139 38.15 1.27 47.24
N PRO A 140 37.46 0.56 46.33
CA PRO A 140 38.07 0.00 45.14
C PRO A 140 38.80 1.10 44.37
N THR A 141 40.07 0.87 44.06
CA THR A 141 40.97 1.82 43.42
C THR A 141 40.43 2.25 42.05
N SER A 142 40.62 3.52 41.67
CA SER A 142 40.17 4.12 40.40
C SER A 142 40.65 3.39 39.13
N PHE A 143 41.66 2.53 39.26
CA PHE A 143 42.14 1.63 38.21
C PHE A 143 41.16 0.51 37.86
N ALA A 144 40.37 -0.01 38.82
CA ALA A 144 39.42 -1.09 38.56
C ALA A 144 38.24 -0.62 37.67
N ILE A 145 37.80 0.63 37.85
CA ILE A 145 36.71 1.24 37.07
C ILE A 145 37.17 1.51 35.62
N GLN A 146 38.42 1.92 35.41
CA GLN A 146 38.96 2.15 34.07
C GLN A 146 39.14 0.84 33.27
N ALA A 147 39.48 -0.26 33.93
CA ALA A 147 39.59 -1.56 33.29
C ALA A 147 38.23 -2.08 32.77
N GLU A 148 37.17 -1.96 33.57
CA GLU A 148 35.80 -2.36 33.17
C GLU A 148 35.24 -1.55 31.99
N VAL A 149 35.44 -0.23 31.98
CA VAL A 149 35.01 0.64 30.86
C VAL A 149 35.73 0.27 29.56
N THR A 150 37.01 -0.09 29.65
CA THR A 150 37.82 -0.50 28.48
C THR A 150 37.42 -1.89 27.97
N GLN A 151 37.05 -2.81 28.86
CA GLN A 151 36.53 -4.13 28.51
C GLN A 151 35.15 -4.05 27.85
N GLY A 152 34.27 -3.17 28.35
CA GLY A 152 32.95 -2.91 27.75
C GLY A 152 33.06 -2.30 26.35
N ALA A 153 34.00 -1.40 26.11
CA ALA A 153 34.23 -0.80 24.79
C ALA A 153 34.69 -1.84 23.76
N LYS A 154 35.62 -2.75 24.13
CA LYS A 154 36.04 -3.86 23.27
C LYS A 154 34.91 -4.83 22.94
N ALA A 155 34.04 -5.14 23.91
CA ALA A 155 32.90 -6.03 23.71
C ALA A 155 31.90 -5.45 22.68
N ILE A 156 31.63 -4.14 22.74
CA ILE A 156 30.75 -3.46 21.78
C ILE A 156 31.34 -3.48 20.36
N GLU A 157 32.66 -3.33 20.23
CA GLU A 157 33.33 -3.32 18.92
C GLU A 157 33.32 -4.71 18.26
N ILE A 158 33.53 -5.77 19.04
CA ILE A 158 33.37 -7.16 18.58
C ILE A 158 31.93 -7.42 18.10
N GLN A 159 30.95 -6.97 18.89
CA GLN A 159 29.53 -7.18 18.57
C GLN A 159 29.12 -6.47 17.26
N LYS A 160 29.62 -5.25 17.03
CA LYS A 160 29.42 -4.51 15.78
C LYS A 160 30.08 -5.20 14.59
N ALA A 161 31.27 -5.77 14.78
CA ALA A 161 31.98 -6.50 13.72
C ALA A 161 31.25 -7.79 13.33
N GLU A 162 30.71 -8.52 14.32
CA GLU A 162 29.89 -9.71 14.09
C GLU A 162 28.58 -9.39 13.37
N GLU A 163 27.88 -8.32 13.77
CA GLU A 163 26.65 -7.88 13.10
C GLU A 163 26.90 -7.46 11.64
N ALA A 164 27.99 -6.73 11.38
CA ALA A 164 28.39 -6.37 10.02
C ALA A 164 28.72 -7.61 9.16
N LYS A 165 29.33 -8.64 9.75
CA LYS A 165 29.59 -9.91 9.05
C LYS A 165 28.28 -10.64 8.71
N ARG A 166 27.35 -10.73 9.66
CA ARG A 166 26.03 -11.36 9.43
C ARG A 166 25.23 -10.62 8.37
N LEU A 167 25.32 -9.29 8.33
CA LEU A 167 24.66 -8.49 7.30
C LEU A 167 25.23 -8.79 5.89
N LYS A 168 26.55 -8.89 5.76
CA LYS A 168 27.20 -9.26 4.49
C LYS A 168 26.83 -10.68 4.04
N GLU A 169 26.82 -11.64 4.96
CA GLU A 169 26.39 -13.02 4.65
C GLU A 169 24.91 -13.08 4.23
N ALA A 170 24.04 -12.29 4.88
CA ALA A 170 22.62 -12.20 4.51
C ALA A 170 22.41 -11.55 3.13
N GLU A 171 23.19 -10.53 2.79
CA GLU A 171 23.12 -9.88 1.47
C GLU A 171 23.60 -10.82 0.36
N GLU A 172 24.67 -11.56 0.59
CA GLU A 172 25.18 -12.57 -0.34
C GLU A 172 24.17 -13.71 -0.53
N LEU A 173 23.58 -14.21 0.56
CA LEU A 173 22.52 -15.21 0.48
C LEU A 173 21.31 -14.70 -0.31
N ARG A 174 20.92 -13.43 -0.12
CA ARG A 174 19.83 -12.81 -0.89
C ARG A 174 20.17 -12.77 -2.38
N ARG A 175 21.39 -12.38 -2.75
CA ARG A 175 21.84 -12.39 -4.16
C ARG A 175 21.79 -13.79 -4.78
N GLN A 176 22.25 -14.80 -4.04
CA GLN A 176 22.19 -16.19 -4.50
C GLN A 176 20.75 -16.67 -4.70
N GLN A 177 19.83 -16.27 -3.81
CA GLN A 177 18.41 -16.56 -3.97
C GLN A 177 17.79 -15.86 -5.19
N GLU A 178 18.12 -14.59 -5.42
CA GLU A 178 17.65 -13.82 -6.59
C GLU A 178 18.15 -14.43 -7.91
N GLU A 179 19.42 -14.84 -7.96
CA GLU A 179 20.00 -15.50 -9.14
C GLU A 179 19.41 -16.89 -9.38
N ALA A 180 19.24 -17.70 -8.34
CA ALA A 180 18.58 -19.00 -8.45
C ALA A 180 17.12 -18.86 -8.94
N ALA A 181 16.40 -17.83 -8.48
CA ALA A 181 15.05 -17.54 -8.95
C ALA A 181 15.03 -17.13 -10.43
N ARG A 182 16.01 -16.31 -10.88
CA ARG A 182 16.16 -15.94 -12.30
C ARG A 182 16.42 -17.16 -13.18
N LEU A 183 17.37 -18.02 -12.80
CA LEU A 183 17.69 -19.24 -13.55
C LEU A 183 16.51 -20.22 -13.60
N ALA A 184 15.79 -20.39 -12.49
CA ALA A 184 14.60 -21.23 -12.46
C ALA A 184 13.50 -20.70 -13.39
N TYR A 185 13.37 -19.39 -13.51
CA TYR A 185 12.42 -18.74 -14.41
C TYR A 185 12.82 -18.89 -15.89
N GLU A 186 14.10 -18.69 -16.22
CA GLU A 186 14.64 -18.94 -17.57
C GLU A 186 14.45 -20.40 -18.00
N ALA A 187 14.65 -21.36 -17.08
CA ALA A 187 14.40 -22.78 -17.37
C ALA A 187 12.92 -23.11 -17.61
N GLN A 188 12.00 -22.47 -16.89
CA GLN A 188 10.56 -22.61 -17.15
C GLN A 188 10.20 -22.10 -18.55
N LEU A 189 10.82 -20.99 -18.97
CA LEU A 189 10.61 -20.43 -20.29
C LEU A 189 11.06 -21.35 -21.42
N ALA A 190 12.28 -21.89 -21.32
CA ALA A 190 12.79 -22.82 -22.31
C ALA A 190 11.94 -24.10 -22.41
N ALA A 191 11.42 -24.60 -21.27
CA ALA A 191 10.53 -25.75 -21.25
C ALA A 191 9.19 -25.44 -21.95
N GLU A 192 8.62 -24.25 -21.71
CA GLU A 192 7.37 -23.82 -22.34
C GLU A 192 7.55 -23.63 -23.85
N GLU A 193 8.64 -23.00 -24.31
CA GLU A 193 8.97 -22.83 -25.73
C GLU A 193 9.00 -24.15 -26.50
N SER A 194 9.55 -25.21 -25.89
CA SER A 194 9.68 -26.53 -26.54
C SER A 194 8.35 -27.20 -26.88
N LYS A 195 7.23 -26.74 -26.30
CA LYS A 195 5.88 -27.28 -26.53
C LYS A 195 5.28 -26.81 -27.86
N TYR A 196 5.79 -25.72 -28.45
CA TYR A 196 5.14 -25.05 -29.59
C TYR A 196 5.96 -25.20 -30.87
N ASN A 197 5.34 -25.75 -31.92
CA ASN A 197 5.82 -25.58 -33.29
C ASN A 197 5.26 -24.27 -33.84
N VAL A 198 6.04 -23.19 -33.76
CA VAL A 198 5.68 -21.88 -34.31
C VAL A 198 5.78 -21.93 -35.83
N SER A 199 4.77 -22.50 -36.49
CA SER A 199 4.71 -22.59 -37.94
C SER A 199 3.26 -22.65 -38.38
N GLY A 200 2.56 -21.53 -38.29
CA GLY A 200 1.25 -21.37 -38.90
C GLY A 200 0.64 -20.00 -38.66
N THR A 201 -0.10 -19.52 -39.65
CA THR A 201 -1.06 -18.41 -39.52
C THR A 201 -2.44 -19.01 -39.31
N CYS A 202 -3.16 -18.60 -38.28
CA CYS A 202 -4.53 -19.08 -38.12
C CYS A 202 -5.40 -18.51 -39.24
N SER A 203 -5.89 -19.39 -40.13
CA SER A 203 -6.66 -19.01 -41.31
C SER A 203 -8.11 -18.62 -41.03
N LEU A 204 -8.51 -18.52 -39.75
CA LEU A 204 -9.86 -18.16 -39.33
C LEU A 204 -9.94 -16.65 -39.09
N SER A 205 -11.03 -16.03 -39.54
CA SER A 205 -11.30 -14.62 -39.33
C SER A 205 -12.03 -14.41 -37.99
N ALA A 206 -11.55 -13.50 -37.15
CA ALA A 206 -12.15 -13.18 -35.84
C ALA A 206 -12.69 -11.74 -35.83
N ASP A 207 -13.95 -11.55 -35.50
CA ASP A 207 -14.62 -10.23 -35.45
C ASP A 207 -14.94 -9.77 -34.03
N ASN A 208 -14.48 -10.52 -33.03
CA ASN A 208 -14.59 -10.18 -31.62
C ASN A 208 -13.20 -10.06 -30.99
N ILE A 209 -13.00 -9.00 -30.20
CA ILE A 209 -11.87 -8.86 -29.29
C ILE A 209 -12.43 -8.79 -27.88
N SER A 210 -12.42 -9.93 -27.20
CA SER A 210 -12.89 -10.04 -25.83
C SER A 210 -11.91 -9.39 -24.86
N PHE A 211 -12.27 -9.33 -23.57
CA PHE A 211 -11.36 -8.82 -22.56
C PHE A 211 -11.53 -9.53 -21.21
N MET A 212 -10.45 -9.54 -20.44
CA MET A 212 -10.43 -10.04 -19.07
C MET A 212 -9.66 -9.07 -18.16
N ASP A 213 -10.04 -9.04 -16.89
CA ASP A 213 -9.34 -8.23 -15.92
C ASP A 213 -8.00 -8.86 -15.52
N TYR A 214 -6.91 -8.08 -15.55
CA TYR A 214 -5.57 -8.58 -15.22
C TYR A 214 -5.47 -9.17 -13.80
N ARG A 215 -6.34 -8.76 -12.88
CA ARG A 215 -6.37 -9.26 -11.49
C ARG A 215 -6.89 -10.69 -11.38
N MET A 216 -7.41 -11.26 -12.47
CA MET A 216 -7.82 -12.66 -12.55
C MET A 216 -6.63 -13.60 -12.78
N ILE A 217 -5.48 -13.07 -13.19
CA ILE A 217 -4.26 -13.86 -13.40
C ILE A 217 -3.71 -14.32 -12.04
N ARG A 218 -3.45 -15.62 -11.92
CA ARG A 218 -3.04 -16.25 -10.67
C ARG A 218 -1.63 -15.81 -10.24
N VAL A 219 -1.53 -15.19 -9.07
CA VAL A 219 -0.26 -14.82 -8.44
C VAL A 219 0.70 -16.02 -8.38
N GLY A 220 1.94 -15.79 -8.81
CA GLY A 220 3.01 -16.80 -8.81
C GLY A 220 3.03 -17.73 -10.03
N SER A 221 2.14 -17.54 -11.00
CA SER A 221 2.21 -18.26 -12.27
C SER A 221 3.20 -17.60 -13.25
N LEU A 222 3.60 -18.33 -14.30
CA LEU A 222 4.43 -17.78 -15.38
C LEU A 222 3.78 -16.52 -16.00
N GLN A 223 2.47 -16.56 -16.23
CA GLN A 223 1.66 -15.45 -16.72
C GLN A 223 1.75 -14.22 -15.80
N TYR A 224 1.62 -14.43 -14.48
CA TYR A 224 1.71 -13.34 -13.50
C TYR A 224 3.12 -12.72 -13.46
N ASN A 225 4.15 -13.55 -13.58
CA ASN A 225 5.53 -13.07 -13.62
C ASN A 225 5.77 -12.21 -14.87
N TYR A 226 5.27 -12.63 -16.05
CA TYR A 226 5.33 -11.84 -17.28
C TYR A 226 4.58 -10.52 -17.16
N LEU A 227 3.33 -10.59 -16.68
CA LEU A 227 2.48 -9.43 -16.45
C LEU A 227 3.20 -8.38 -15.58
N THR A 228 3.75 -8.81 -14.43
CA THR A 228 4.37 -7.88 -13.47
C THR A 228 5.76 -7.41 -13.87
N SER A 229 6.47 -8.15 -14.73
CA SER A 229 7.81 -7.78 -15.18
C SER A 229 7.81 -6.85 -16.39
N TYR A 230 6.81 -6.95 -17.27
CA TYR A 230 6.84 -6.27 -18.57
C TYR A 230 5.67 -5.33 -18.84
N MET A 231 4.56 -5.44 -18.11
CA MET A 231 3.32 -4.72 -18.45
C MET A 231 3.03 -3.55 -17.51
N ASN A 232 2.66 -2.42 -18.10
CA ASN A 232 2.24 -1.20 -17.43
C ASN A 232 0.79 -0.88 -17.75
N VAL A 233 0.01 -0.49 -16.74
CA VAL A 233 -1.37 -0.02 -16.93
C VAL A 233 -1.33 1.35 -17.61
N SER A 234 -1.92 1.45 -18.80
CA SER A 234 -2.07 2.69 -19.55
C SER A 234 -3.33 3.45 -19.12
N SER A 235 -3.41 4.73 -19.49
CA SER A 235 -4.53 5.60 -19.12
C SER A 235 -5.88 5.19 -19.72
N ASP A 236 -5.87 4.40 -20.79
CA ASP A 236 -7.06 3.83 -21.45
C ASP A 236 -7.45 2.45 -20.90
N GLY A 237 -6.78 2.00 -19.83
CA GLY A 237 -7.02 0.72 -19.16
C GLY A 237 -6.43 -0.49 -19.88
N LEU A 238 -5.76 -0.34 -21.01
CA LEU A 238 -4.98 -1.41 -21.63
C LEU A 238 -3.64 -1.57 -20.90
N LEU A 239 -3.15 -2.80 -20.82
CA LEU A 239 -1.80 -3.08 -20.30
C LEU A 239 -0.83 -3.14 -21.47
N ARG A 240 0.29 -2.41 -21.38
CA ARG A 240 1.28 -2.30 -22.45
C ARG A 240 2.70 -2.41 -21.93
N THR A 241 3.58 -2.98 -22.74
CA THR A 241 5.03 -2.83 -22.58
C THR A 241 5.49 -1.43 -23.00
N ASP A 242 6.73 -1.06 -22.63
CA ASP A 242 7.32 0.23 -23.00
C ASP A 242 7.51 0.40 -24.52
N ASP A 243 7.70 -0.71 -25.25
CA ASP A 243 7.76 -0.77 -26.72
C ASP A 243 6.37 -0.88 -27.38
N GLY A 244 5.28 -0.81 -26.60
CA GLY A 244 3.91 -0.65 -27.08
C GLY A 244 3.18 -1.94 -27.48
N PHE A 245 3.60 -3.11 -26.97
CA PHE A 245 2.85 -4.36 -27.13
C PHE A 245 1.74 -4.44 -26.08
N ILE A 246 0.52 -4.71 -26.52
CA ILE A 246 -0.66 -4.87 -25.66
C ILE A 246 -0.66 -6.27 -25.04
N ALA A 247 -0.94 -6.39 -23.74
CA ALA A 247 -1.09 -7.67 -23.06
C ALA A 247 -2.37 -8.40 -23.49
N VAL A 248 -2.24 -9.65 -23.93
CA VAL A 248 -3.38 -10.44 -24.42
C VAL A 248 -3.34 -11.90 -23.94
N ALA A 249 -4.51 -12.52 -23.87
CA ALA A 249 -4.62 -13.97 -23.87
C ALA A 249 -4.84 -14.47 -25.30
N LEU A 250 -4.02 -15.43 -25.71
CA LEU A 250 -4.12 -16.14 -26.99
C LEU A 250 -4.20 -17.64 -26.71
N GLY A 251 -4.77 -18.43 -27.62
CA GLY A 251 -4.73 -19.89 -27.48
C GLY A 251 -3.34 -20.49 -27.71
N SER A 252 -3.21 -21.80 -27.51
CA SER A 252 -1.96 -22.54 -27.63
C SER A 252 -1.34 -22.51 -29.04
N TYR A 253 -2.10 -22.14 -30.07
CA TYR A 253 -1.59 -21.96 -31.43
C TYR A 253 -0.50 -20.87 -31.51
N TYR A 254 -0.59 -19.84 -30.66
CA TYR A 254 0.22 -18.63 -30.73
C TYR A 254 1.50 -18.69 -29.87
N GLY A 255 2.15 -19.85 -29.84
CA GLY A 255 3.42 -20.01 -29.14
C GLY A 255 3.30 -19.86 -27.61
N PRO A 256 4.45 -19.82 -26.91
CA PRO A 256 4.51 -19.69 -25.45
C PRO A 256 4.15 -18.28 -24.97
N ILE A 257 3.96 -18.14 -23.65
CA ILE A 257 3.88 -16.84 -22.97
C ILE A 257 5.12 -16.00 -23.32
N GLY A 258 4.92 -14.73 -23.63
CA GLY A 258 5.95 -13.80 -24.11
C GLY A 258 6.01 -13.65 -25.64
N SER A 259 5.38 -14.55 -26.40
CA SER A 259 5.34 -14.46 -27.86
C SER A 259 4.72 -13.14 -28.32
N LYS A 260 5.39 -12.48 -29.27
CA LYS A 260 5.00 -11.17 -29.80
C LYS A 260 4.39 -11.32 -31.19
N TYR A 261 3.32 -10.58 -31.45
CA TYR A 261 2.60 -10.61 -32.72
C TYR A 261 2.18 -9.20 -33.15
N ARG A 262 1.99 -9.04 -34.46
CA ARG A 262 1.25 -7.93 -35.05
C ARG A 262 -0.04 -8.47 -35.68
N PHE A 263 -1.16 -7.85 -35.35
CA PHE A 263 -2.46 -8.15 -35.92
C PHE A 263 -2.91 -7.02 -36.84
N THR A 264 -3.60 -7.38 -37.92
CA THR A 264 -4.20 -6.44 -38.87
C THR A 264 -5.68 -6.72 -39.03
N THR A 265 -6.50 -5.69 -38.96
CA THR A 265 -7.95 -5.77 -39.18
C THR A 265 -8.33 -5.46 -40.63
N SER A 266 -9.55 -5.83 -41.03
CA SER A 266 -10.11 -5.56 -42.36
C SER A 266 -10.31 -4.07 -42.65
N THR A 267 -10.29 -3.21 -41.63
CA THR A 267 -10.31 -1.74 -41.78
C THR A 267 -8.91 -1.16 -41.97
N GLY A 268 -7.86 -2.00 -41.96
CA GLY A 268 -6.46 -1.59 -42.13
C GLY A 268 -5.76 -1.19 -40.82
N GLN A 269 -6.43 -1.32 -39.68
CA GLN A 269 -5.82 -1.03 -38.39
C GLN A 269 -4.82 -2.11 -38.01
N THR A 270 -3.68 -1.71 -37.45
CA THR A 270 -2.65 -2.64 -36.96
C THR A 270 -2.32 -2.36 -35.51
N PHE A 271 -2.07 -3.41 -34.76
CA PHE A 271 -1.65 -3.30 -33.36
C PHE A 271 -0.74 -4.46 -32.96
N LYS A 272 0.18 -4.16 -32.04
CA LYS A 272 1.17 -5.11 -31.52
C LYS A 272 0.67 -5.71 -30.22
N VAL A 273 0.86 -7.00 -30.04
CA VAL A 273 0.43 -7.71 -28.82
C VAL A 273 1.49 -8.68 -28.33
N MET A 274 1.52 -8.90 -27.02
CA MET A 274 2.32 -9.93 -26.38
C MET A 274 1.39 -10.90 -25.66
N LYS A 275 1.58 -12.20 -25.90
CA LYS A 275 0.85 -13.25 -25.19
C LYS A 275 1.27 -13.27 -23.72
N ILE A 276 0.36 -12.94 -22.81
CA ILE A 276 0.59 -12.93 -21.36
C ILE A 276 -0.24 -13.99 -20.65
N ASP A 277 -1.35 -14.41 -21.24
CA ASP A 277 -2.16 -15.52 -20.74
C ASP A 277 -2.49 -16.51 -21.87
N GLU A 278 -2.93 -17.71 -21.49
CA GLU A 278 -3.30 -18.77 -22.43
C GLU A 278 -4.79 -19.11 -22.32
N LYS A 279 -5.51 -18.95 -23.44
CA LYS A 279 -6.88 -19.45 -23.56
C LYS A 279 -6.81 -20.98 -23.57
N SER A 280 -7.61 -21.63 -22.71
CA SER A 280 -7.65 -23.09 -22.66
C SER A 280 -8.01 -23.70 -24.00
N ASP A 281 -7.34 -24.80 -24.38
CA ASP A 281 -7.67 -25.58 -25.58
C ASP A 281 -9.11 -26.11 -25.56
N ASN A 282 -9.70 -26.34 -24.38
CA ASN A 282 -11.11 -26.72 -24.25
C ASN A 282 -12.08 -25.61 -24.66
N HIS A 283 -11.60 -24.37 -24.77
CA HIS A 283 -12.37 -23.19 -25.16
C HIS A 283 -12.00 -22.69 -26.54
N THR A 284 -11.04 -23.32 -27.24
CA THR A 284 -10.60 -22.88 -28.55
C THR A 284 -10.71 -23.99 -29.59
N THR A 285 -10.91 -23.59 -30.85
CA THR A 285 -10.83 -24.48 -32.00
C THR A 285 -9.38 -24.51 -32.48
N GLY A 286 -8.71 -25.65 -32.29
CA GLY A 286 -7.32 -25.85 -32.71
C GLY A 286 -6.32 -24.92 -32.05
N GLY A 287 -6.60 -24.43 -30.83
CA GLY A 287 -5.73 -23.49 -30.13
C GLY A 287 -5.78 -22.06 -30.67
N CYS A 288 -6.66 -21.75 -31.65
CA CYS A 288 -6.65 -20.46 -32.33
C CYS A 288 -7.77 -19.50 -31.88
N ILE A 289 -9.03 -19.89 -32.02
CA ILE A 289 -10.19 -19.01 -31.85
C ILE A 289 -11.19 -19.65 -30.90
N ASP A 290 -11.86 -18.86 -30.06
CA ASP A 290 -12.88 -19.39 -29.16
C ASP A 290 -14.28 -19.45 -29.79
N SER A 291 -15.25 -19.98 -29.03
CA SER A 291 -16.65 -20.11 -29.45
C SER A 291 -17.39 -18.79 -29.65
N THR A 292 -16.79 -17.67 -29.21
CA THR A 292 -17.33 -16.31 -29.42
C THR A 292 -16.70 -15.63 -30.65
N ASN A 293 -15.99 -16.40 -31.48
CA ASN A 293 -15.22 -15.90 -32.61
C ASN A 293 -14.13 -14.89 -32.18
N SER A 294 -13.64 -15.03 -30.94
CA SER A 294 -12.55 -14.21 -30.40
C SER A 294 -11.23 -14.97 -30.50
N MET A 295 -10.31 -14.38 -31.25
CA MET A 295 -8.93 -14.83 -31.37
C MET A 295 -8.04 -14.21 -30.28
N ILE A 296 -8.40 -13.01 -29.85
CA ILE A 296 -7.63 -12.19 -28.92
C ILE A 296 -8.52 -11.78 -27.76
N GLU A 297 -8.07 -12.04 -26.55
CA GLU A 297 -8.67 -11.48 -25.34
C GLU A 297 -7.72 -10.46 -24.73
N PHE A 298 -8.10 -9.19 -24.71
CA PHE A 298 -7.28 -8.14 -24.10
C PHE A 298 -7.25 -8.29 -22.58
N ILE A 299 -6.04 -8.21 -22.00
CA ILE A 299 -5.85 -8.19 -20.56
C ILE A 299 -5.83 -6.72 -20.13
N ILE A 300 -6.78 -6.35 -19.29
CA ILE A 300 -7.12 -4.95 -19.04
C ILE A 300 -7.24 -4.61 -17.55
N ASP A 301 -7.13 -3.33 -17.24
CA ASP A 301 -7.59 -2.74 -15.98
C ASP A 301 -9.02 -2.21 -16.14
N THR A 302 -10.01 -3.07 -15.83
CA THR A 302 -11.45 -2.81 -16.04
C THR A 302 -11.97 -1.44 -15.55
N PRO A 303 -11.54 -0.88 -14.40
CA PRO A 303 -11.98 0.44 -13.98
C PRO A 303 -11.67 1.53 -15.01
N ASN A 304 -10.55 1.42 -15.73
CA ASN A 304 -10.00 2.45 -16.59
C ASN A 304 -10.36 2.31 -18.09
N ILE A 305 -10.96 1.20 -18.51
CA ILE A 305 -11.36 1.05 -19.93
C ILE A 305 -12.52 1.96 -20.34
N ASN A 306 -12.58 2.24 -21.65
CA ASN A 306 -13.60 3.06 -22.29
C ASN A 306 -15.03 2.56 -21.99
N GLY A 307 -15.94 3.49 -21.73
CA GLY A 307 -17.36 3.18 -21.46
C GLY A 307 -18.06 2.44 -22.59
N ALA A 308 -17.70 2.73 -23.85
CA ALA A 308 -18.23 2.01 -25.02
C ALA A 308 -17.87 0.53 -24.98
N VAL A 309 -16.64 0.18 -24.59
CA VAL A 309 -16.20 -1.22 -24.42
C VAL A 309 -16.94 -1.90 -23.27
N LYS A 310 -17.14 -1.20 -22.14
CA LYS A 310 -17.92 -1.73 -21.01
C LYS A 310 -19.36 -2.05 -21.41
N MET A 311 -19.95 -1.23 -22.28
CA MET A 311 -21.33 -1.40 -22.74
C MET A 311 -21.46 -2.46 -23.83
N SER A 312 -20.53 -2.52 -24.78
CA SER A 312 -20.57 -3.44 -25.92
C SER A 312 -20.03 -4.83 -25.58
N GLY A 313 -19.18 -4.94 -24.56
CA GLY A 313 -18.50 -6.18 -24.21
C GLY A 313 -17.33 -6.54 -25.14
N THR A 314 -16.91 -5.62 -26.02
CA THR A 314 -15.86 -5.90 -27.02
C THR A 314 -15.05 -4.66 -27.40
N PHE A 315 -13.76 -4.86 -27.66
CA PHE A 315 -12.86 -3.79 -28.10
C PHE A 315 -13.07 -3.39 -29.56
N THR A 316 -13.75 -4.21 -30.37
CA THR A 316 -14.06 -3.87 -31.78
C THR A 316 -15.02 -2.70 -31.91
N SER A 317 -15.65 -2.28 -30.80
CA SER A 317 -16.43 -1.04 -30.71
C SER A 317 -15.59 0.25 -30.77
N LEU A 318 -14.27 0.16 -30.58
CA LEU A 318 -13.35 1.28 -30.73
C LEU A 318 -12.78 1.34 -32.15
N ALA A 319 -12.67 2.54 -32.72
CA ALA A 319 -12.18 2.73 -34.09
C ALA A 319 -10.79 2.09 -34.30
N GLU A 320 -9.92 2.19 -33.30
CA GLU A 320 -8.56 1.64 -33.33
C GLU A 320 -8.48 0.11 -33.46
N PHE A 321 -9.52 -0.61 -33.05
CA PHE A 321 -9.61 -2.09 -33.12
C PHE A 321 -10.78 -2.57 -33.97
N SER A 322 -11.39 -1.68 -34.75
CA SER A 322 -12.58 -1.98 -35.53
C SER A 322 -12.27 -2.93 -36.69
N GLY A 323 -13.27 -3.72 -37.09
CA GLY A 323 -13.18 -4.68 -38.18
C GLY A 323 -12.79 -6.09 -37.73
N THR A 324 -12.71 -6.97 -38.70
CA THR A 324 -12.37 -8.39 -38.51
C THR A 324 -10.86 -8.55 -38.58
N ILE A 325 -10.25 -9.33 -37.71
CA ILE A 325 -8.84 -9.74 -37.82
C ILE A 325 -8.68 -10.59 -39.07
N VAL A 326 -7.83 -10.14 -39.99
CA VAL A 326 -7.57 -10.78 -41.30
C VAL A 326 -6.13 -11.24 -41.47
N GLN A 327 -5.21 -10.77 -40.63
CA GLN A 327 -3.81 -11.16 -40.69
C GLN A 327 -3.18 -11.15 -39.30
N THR A 328 -2.33 -12.15 -39.09
CA THR A 328 -1.51 -12.31 -37.89
C THR A 328 -0.09 -12.61 -38.30
N GLU A 329 0.86 -11.84 -37.79
CA GLU A 329 2.28 -11.98 -38.10
C GLU A 329 3.06 -12.18 -36.80
N TYR A 330 3.88 -13.23 -36.74
CA TYR A 330 4.84 -13.39 -35.65
C TYR A 330 5.85 -12.24 -35.73
N TYR A 331 6.05 -11.56 -34.60
CA TYR A 331 6.93 -10.40 -34.53
C TYR A 331 8.32 -10.86 -34.07
N ASN A 332 9.22 -11.03 -35.03
CA ASN A 332 10.65 -11.18 -34.76
C ASN A 332 11.25 -9.79 -34.55
N GLU A 333 11.94 -9.58 -33.43
CA GLU A 333 12.77 -8.39 -33.19
C GLU A 333 13.94 -8.30 -34.17
#